data_AF-A0A7C7NKM3-F1
#
_entry.id   AF-A0A7C7NKM3-F1
#
_cell.length_a   1.000
_cell.length_b   1.000
_cell.length_c   1.000
_cell.angle_alpha   90.00
_cell.angle_beta   90.00
_cell.angle_gamma   90.00
#
_symmetry.space_group_name_H-M   'P 1'
#
loop_
_entity.id
_entity.type
_entity.pdbx_description
1 polymer ?
#
loop_
_entity_poly.entity_id
_entity_poly.type
_entity_poly.pdbx_seq_one_letter_code
_entity_poly.pdbx_strand_id
1 'polypeptide(L)'
;MVMNQLSVKRILACLEAFFTAASSICSCNGASGSARLMHCDYPRSLQARWRPAGIMSEVPSGLEVAMPEPRPVRPSSSLMLTRDGVEGVEVLLCRRVDELPAFAGYWSFPGGGVSRVDFSSAETLLGGMADRDLAANLVGMMRELVEELGWVIEDGSIENADSEARNNVLASKGGWLAEVESGRLPCDYAGLTTIGRRITPNFAPIRFDNRFLHFHAGSGEDVPEPNLGGQTEFDSHRWARPSQFLDEWRENTIKIPPPIITVLLELEELLPKYRQEISLTVKELSARGEEKPILFAHGVECIPVPTHTLPPASTTNTYLLGIGGDHIIVDAAARTAEGLAMISRAVERIRNSGGRVIGLLFTHRHLDHVGDIAELQKLGPFPVLASAETAEAIPCKVKTILADGDIISLPGTDATQEWRVLITPGHCPGHICLINDSGLVAGDMVAGIGTILIPPEEGNMEQYLEQLVRLAEMQPHLIFPSHGVVLPLPEKTFKHYIEHRRKRHQLVLEAVISGTIELSEISRFAYFDSPEAHPGLARQQTLSHLLSHARTGALEQRGDGWHTR
;
A
#
# COMPACT_ATOMS: atom_id res chain seq x y z
N MET A 1 -64.35 -8.73 -11.53
CA MET A 1 -65.12 -9.42 -12.59
C MET A 1 -64.28 -10.61 -13.06
N VAL A 2 -64.63 -11.79 -12.54
CA VAL A 2 -64.43 -13.18 -12.97
C VAL A 2 -63.44 -13.54 -14.11
N MET A 3 -62.58 -14.54 -13.80
CA MET A 3 -61.88 -15.58 -14.61
C MET A 3 -60.73 -15.14 -15.54
N ASN A 4 -59.62 -15.88 -15.71
CA ASN A 4 -59.45 -17.33 -15.61
C ASN A 4 -57.98 -17.76 -15.33
N GLN A 5 -57.84 -18.89 -14.63
CA GLN A 5 -56.61 -19.67 -14.42
C GLN A 5 -56.33 -20.58 -15.63
N LEU A 6 -55.04 -20.84 -15.92
CA LEU A 6 -54.47 -22.08 -16.48
C LEU A 6 -52.94 -21.89 -16.60
N SER A 7 -52.20 -22.21 -15.53
CA SER A 7 -51.38 -23.43 -15.35
C SER A 7 -49.93 -23.26 -15.87
N VAL A 8 -48.94 -23.10 -15.00
CA VAL A 8 -48.23 -24.19 -14.29
C VAL A 8 -47.69 -25.27 -15.24
N LYS A 9 -47.15 -24.84 -16.39
CA LYS A 9 -46.44 -25.71 -17.35
C LYS A 9 -45.17 -25.10 -17.96
N ARG A 10 -44.41 -24.31 -17.18
CA ARG A 10 -43.05 -23.87 -17.54
C ARG A 10 -42.05 -23.89 -16.39
N ILE A 11 -42.30 -24.75 -15.39
CA ILE A 11 -41.32 -25.23 -14.43
C ILE A 11 -41.35 -26.76 -14.56
N LEU A 12 -40.18 -27.37 -14.74
CA LEU A 12 -39.90 -28.82 -14.91
C LEU A 12 -40.17 -29.44 -16.29
N ALA A 13 -39.23 -29.25 -17.22
CA ALA A 13 -38.80 -30.27 -18.19
C ALA A 13 -37.58 -29.76 -19.00
N CYS A 14 -36.38 -29.85 -18.42
CA CYS A 14 -35.09 -30.00 -19.13
C CYS A 14 -34.01 -30.32 -18.08
N LEU A 15 -34.26 -31.40 -17.34
CA LEU A 15 -33.20 -32.27 -16.83
C LEU A 15 -32.74 -33.13 -18.00
N GLU A 16 -31.43 -33.41 -18.00
CA GLU A 16 -30.79 -34.56 -18.67
C GLU A 16 -30.73 -34.59 -20.20
N ALA A 17 -29.50 -34.40 -20.69
CA ALA A 17 -28.83 -35.21 -21.71
C ALA A 17 -28.11 -34.34 -22.74
N PHE A 18 -26.89 -33.89 -22.42
CA PHE A 18 -25.86 -33.73 -23.45
C PHE A 18 -24.49 -34.06 -22.82
N PHE A 19 -24.32 -35.37 -22.57
CA PHE A 19 -23.02 -35.98 -22.54
C PHE A 19 -22.43 -35.96 -23.97
N THR A 20 -21.10 -36.03 -24.02
CA THR A 20 -20.22 -36.47 -25.12
C THR A 20 -19.68 -35.46 -26.15
N ALA A 21 -18.37 -35.25 -26.01
CA ALA A 21 -17.33 -35.23 -27.03
C ALA A 21 -17.22 -34.02 -27.98
N ALA A 22 -16.15 -33.25 -27.80
CA ALA A 22 -15.44 -32.64 -28.92
C ALA A 22 -13.95 -32.48 -28.58
N SER A 23 -13.17 -33.47 -29.02
CA SER A 23 -11.77 -33.32 -29.35
C SER A 23 -11.61 -32.56 -30.66
N SER A 24 -10.51 -31.80 -30.74
CA SER A 24 -9.73 -31.47 -31.94
C SER A 24 -9.98 -30.13 -32.67
N ILE A 25 -8.84 -29.50 -32.95
CA ILE A 25 -8.46 -28.63 -34.08
C ILE A 25 -8.49 -27.09 -33.88
N CYS A 26 -7.26 -26.59 -33.98
CA CYS A 26 -6.75 -25.24 -34.19
C CYS A 26 -7.38 -24.51 -35.39
N SER A 27 -7.67 -23.22 -35.26
CA SER A 27 -7.29 -22.17 -36.23
C SER A 27 -7.76 -20.78 -35.79
N CYS A 28 -6.90 -19.80 -36.06
CA CYS A 28 -7.00 -18.39 -35.70
C CYS A 28 -8.13 -17.66 -36.44
N ASN A 29 -8.79 -16.69 -35.77
CA ASN A 29 -8.95 -15.30 -36.26
C ASN A 29 -9.85 -14.46 -35.33
N GLY A 30 -9.35 -13.29 -34.94
CA GLY A 30 -10.06 -12.01 -35.01
C GLY A 30 -11.17 -11.66 -34.01
N ALA A 31 -10.96 -10.51 -33.36
CA ALA A 31 -11.94 -9.54 -32.84
C ALA A 31 -12.39 -9.63 -31.36
N SER A 32 -12.04 -8.55 -30.65
CA SER A 32 -12.83 -7.82 -29.64
C SER A 32 -13.86 -8.60 -28.82
N GLY A 33 -13.59 -8.77 -27.53
CA GLY A 33 -14.57 -9.22 -26.54
C GLY A 33 -14.11 -8.91 -25.13
N SER A 34 -14.96 -8.21 -24.37
CA SER A 34 -14.82 -7.93 -22.95
C SER A 34 -14.35 -9.16 -22.17
N ALA A 35 -13.25 -9.03 -21.42
CA ALA A 35 -12.84 -10.04 -20.46
C ALA A 35 -13.87 -10.12 -19.32
N ARG A 36 -14.80 -11.07 -19.41
CA ARG A 36 -15.51 -11.56 -18.23
C ARG A 36 -14.47 -12.28 -17.37
N LEU A 37 -14.18 -11.73 -16.20
CA LEU A 37 -13.54 -12.43 -15.09
C LEU A 37 -14.32 -13.73 -14.84
N MET A 38 -13.79 -14.86 -15.30
CA MET A 38 -14.20 -16.14 -14.77
C MET A 38 -13.65 -16.21 -13.35
N HIS A 39 -14.53 -16.10 -12.36
CA HIS A 39 -14.23 -16.55 -11.01
C HIS A 39 -13.82 -18.02 -11.09
N CYS A 40 -12.52 -18.27 -10.98
CA CYS A 40 -12.00 -19.60 -10.77
C CYS A 40 -12.18 -19.90 -9.28
N ASP A 41 -13.33 -20.49 -8.93
CA ASP A 41 -13.56 -21.06 -7.61
C ASP A 41 -12.54 -22.16 -7.39
N TYR A 42 -11.49 -21.84 -6.63
CA TYR A 42 -10.55 -22.83 -6.12
C TYR A 42 -11.30 -23.67 -5.08
N PRO A 43 -11.44 -25.00 -5.28
CA PRO A 43 -12.15 -25.81 -4.30
C PRO A 43 -11.38 -25.82 -2.98
N ARG A 44 -12.07 -25.46 -1.88
CA ARG A 44 -11.58 -25.49 -0.49
C ARG A 44 -10.90 -26.81 -0.08
N SER A 45 -11.12 -27.89 -0.83
CA SER A 45 -10.58 -29.23 -0.57
C SER A 45 -9.08 -29.39 -0.85
N LEU A 46 -8.41 -28.45 -1.53
CA LEU A 46 -6.96 -28.52 -1.79
C LEU A 46 -6.10 -27.76 -0.76
N GLN A 47 -6.68 -26.89 0.08
CA GLN A 47 -5.95 -26.23 1.18
C GLN A 47 -5.72 -27.17 2.38
N ALA A 48 -6.50 -28.25 2.50
CA ALA A 48 -6.50 -29.13 3.67
C ALA A 48 -5.44 -30.24 3.64
N ARG A 49 -4.56 -30.32 2.64
CA ARG A 49 -3.66 -31.48 2.47
C ARG A 49 -2.16 -31.20 2.46
N TRP A 50 -1.72 -30.00 2.78
CA TRP A 50 -0.29 -29.73 2.95
C TRP A 50 -0.01 -28.69 4.04
N ARG A 51 0.21 -29.16 5.27
CA ARG A 51 0.91 -28.42 6.33
C ARG A 51 2.18 -29.20 6.66
N PRO A 52 3.35 -28.79 6.17
CA PRO A 52 4.61 -29.33 6.68
C PRO A 52 4.65 -29.13 8.19
N ALA A 53 5.14 -30.12 8.93
CA ALA A 53 5.37 -29.98 10.36
C ALA A 53 6.41 -28.85 10.58
N GLY A 54 5.96 -27.65 10.94
CA GLY A 54 6.82 -26.48 11.16
C GLY A 54 6.24 -25.16 10.65
N ILE A 55 5.46 -25.14 9.56
CA ILE A 55 4.83 -23.90 9.06
C ILE A 55 3.55 -23.61 9.87
N MET A 56 3.48 -22.40 10.42
CA MET A 56 2.34 -21.94 11.21
C MET A 56 1.44 -21.00 10.41
N SER A 57 0.16 -20.98 10.76
CA SER A 57 -0.82 -20.07 10.18
C SER A 57 -0.90 -18.85 11.07
N GLU A 58 -0.82 -17.65 10.48
CA GLU A 58 -1.01 -16.41 11.23
C GLU A 58 -2.44 -16.32 11.80
N VAL A 59 -3.42 -16.96 11.13
CA VAL A 59 -4.74 -17.19 11.73
C VAL A 59 -4.65 -18.29 12.80
N PRO A 60 -4.98 -17.98 14.06
CA PRO A 60 -4.88 -18.94 15.16
C PRO A 60 -5.78 -20.17 15.00
N SER A 61 -5.37 -21.29 15.59
CA SER A 61 -6.12 -22.54 15.54
C SER A 61 -7.55 -22.38 16.11
N GLY A 62 -8.56 -22.86 15.36
CA GLY A 62 -9.97 -22.79 15.74
C GLY A 62 -10.67 -21.45 15.45
N LEU A 63 -9.97 -20.47 14.85
CA LEU A 63 -10.57 -19.21 14.41
C LEU A 63 -10.88 -19.25 12.91
N GLU A 64 -12.16 -19.14 12.53
CA GLU A 64 -12.55 -18.88 11.15
C GLU A 64 -12.69 -17.36 10.96
N VAL A 65 -11.88 -16.78 10.08
CA VAL A 65 -12.01 -15.36 9.69
C VAL A 65 -12.28 -15.29 8.19
N ALA A 66 -13.33 -14.57 7.81
CA ALA A 66 -13.64 -14.34 6.41
C ALA A 66 -12.62 -13.38 5.78
N MET A 67 -12.28 -13.62 4.52
CA MET A 67 -11.45 -12.67 3.77
C MET A 67 -12.19 -11.34 3.64
N PRO A 68 -11.53 -10.20 3.92
CA PRO A 68 -12.17 -8.90 3.82
C PRO A 68 -12.42 -8.55 2.34
N GLU A 69 -13.60 -7.99 2.06
CA GLU A 69 -13.90 -7.40 0.76
C GLU A 69 -13.03 -6.15 0.53
N PRO A 70 -12.50 -5.92 -0.68
CA PRO A 70 -11.77 -4.70 -0.98
C PRO A 70 -12.62 -3.47 -0.71
N ARG A 71 -12.03 -2.46 -0.05
CA ARG A 71 -12.71 -1.19 0.15
C ARG A 71 -13.03 -0.53 -1.20
N PRO A 72 -14.19 0.15 -1.33
CA PRO A 72 -14.56 0.83 -2.56
C PRO A 72 -13.56 1.95 -2.88
N VAL A 73 -13.31 2.13 -4.17
CA VAL A 73 -12.46 3.22 -4.68
C VAL A 73 -13.25 4.53 -4.70
N ARG A 74 -12.56 5.62 -4.38
CA ARG A 74 -13.10 6.99 -4.47
C ARG A 74 -12.44 7.69 -5.66
N PRO A 75 -13.20 8.39 -6.52
CA PRO A 75 -12.58 9.16 -7.60
C PRO A 75 -11.71 10.28 -7.04
N SER A 76 -10.55 10.52 -7.65
CA SER A 76 -9.64 11.62 -7.32
C SER A 76 -8.93 12.13 -8.57
N SER A 77 -8.38 13.33 -8.47
CA SER A 77 -7.50 13.91 -9.48
C SER A 77 -6.18 14.34 -8.84
N SER A 78 -5.07 14.17 -9.56
CA SER A 78 -3.77 14.79 -9.21
C SER A 78 -3.22 15.52 -10.42
N LEU A 79 -2.63 16.70 -10.23
CA LEU A 79 -2.16 17.53 -11.31
C LEU A 79 -0.63 17.67 -11.29
N MET A 80 0.00 17.13 -12.32
CA MET A 80 1.39 17.43 -12.64
C MET A 80 1.45 18.80 -13.31
N LEU A 81 1.82 19.82 -12.55
CA LEU A 81 2.11 21.15 -13.07
C LEU A 81 3.57 21.24 -13.51
N THR A 82 3.79 21.78 -14.70
CA THR A 82 5.13 22.03 -15.25
C THR A 82 5.29 23.47 -15.70
N ARG A 83 6.51 23.98 -15.68
CA ARG A 83 6.86 25.31 -16.23
C ARG A 83 8.25 25.28 -16.85
N ASP A 84 8.55 26.26 -17.69
CA ASP A 84 9.87 26.49 -18.25
C ASP A 84 10.75 27.19 -17.21
N GLY A 85 11.65 26.43 -16.59
CA GLY A 85 12.65 26.95 -15.66
C GLY A 85 13.94 27.35 -16.38
N VAL A 86 14.83 28.02 -15.63
CA VAL A 86 16.11 28.55 -16.15
C VAL A 86 16.99 27.45 -16.76
N GLU A 87 17.00 26.26 -16.15
CA GLU A 87 17.83 25.12 -16.58
C GLU A 87 17.04 23.99 -17.24
N GLY A 88 15.79 24.24 -17.65
CA GLY A 88 14.90 23.25 -18.27
C GLY A 88 13.55 23.15 -17.56
N VAL A 89 12.76 22.14 -17.95
CA VAL A 89 11.41 21.97 -17.41
C VAL A 89 11.45 21.66 -15.91
N GLU A 90 10.66 22.41 -15.14
CA GLU A 90 10.44 22.21 -13.71
C GLU A 90 9.05 21.62 -13.46
N VAL A 91 8.92 20.89 -12.35
CA VAL A 91 7.68 20.31 -11.85
C VAL A 91 7.37 20.91 -10.48
N LEU A 92 6.10 21.17 -10.20
CA LEU A 92 5.66 21.57 -8.85
C LEU A 92 5.39 20.35 -7.98
N LEU A 93 6.01 20.30 -6.81
CA LEU A 93 5.58 19.42 -5.71
C LEU A 93 5.28 20.24 -4.46
N CYS A 94 4.26 19.81 -3.72
CA CYS A 94 3.84 20.38 -2.44
C CYS A 94 4.05 19.36 -1.32
N ARG A 95 4.59 19.80 -0.17
CA ARG A 95 4.81 18.94 0.99
C ARG A 95 3.52 18.83 1.80
N ARG A 96 3.03 17.61 1.93
CA ARG A 96 1.86 17.23 2.73
C ARG A 96 2.15 17.36 4.22
N VAL A 97 1.21 17.90 4.99
CA VAL A 97 1.35 17.98 6.45
C VAL A 97 1.35 16.59 7.11
N ASP A 98 1.93 16.49 8.30
CA ASP A 98 2.15 15.21 9.01
C ASP A 98 0.86 14.63 9.62
N GLU A 99 -0.21 15.42 9.70
CA GLU A 99 -1.52 15.03 10.24
C GLU A 99 -2.37 14.27 9.22
N LEU A 100 -2.03 14.31 7.94
CA LEU A 100 -2.86 13.67 6.92
C LEU A 100 -2.85 12.14 7.05
N PRO A 101 -4.00 11.47 6.85
CA PRO A 101 -4.11 10.02 7.03
C PRO A 101 -3.39 9.22 5.94
N ALA A 102 -3.07 9.83 4.81
CA ALA A 102 -2.38 9.19 3.69
C ALA A 102 -1.21 10.08 3.23
N PHE A 103 -0.05 9.45 3.05
CA PHE A 103 1.19 10.10 2.60
C PHE A 103 1.56 11.35 3.43
N ALA A 104 1.43 11.27 4.76
CA ALA A 104 1.92 12.31 5.68
C ALA A 104 3.41 12.62 5.45
N GLY A 105 3.76 13.89 5.31
CA GLY A 105 5.14 14.35 5.11
C GLY A 105 5.71 14.10 3.71
N TYR A 106 4.92 13.58 2.76
CA TYR A 106 5.37 13.36 1.38
C TYR A 106 5.27 14.63 0.53
N TRP A 107 6.15 14.74 -0.45
CA TRP A 107 6.06 15.69 -1.55
C TRP A 107 5.20 15.11 -2.66
N SER A 108 4.06 15.74 -2.96
CA SER A 108 3.08 15.27 -3.92
C SER A 108 2.64 16.35 -4.90
N PHE A 109 2.01 15.92 -5.98
CA PHE A 109 1.20 16.81 -6.82
C PHE A 109 0.02 17.36 -6.02
N PRO A 110 -0.45 18.59 -6.34
CA PRO A 110 -1.73 19.08 -5.87
C PRO A 110 -2.89 18.23 -6.42
N GLY A 111 -4.03 18.29 -5.74
CA GLY A 111 -5.25 17.62 -6.10
C GLY A 111 -5.81 16.76 -4.96
N GLY A 112 -7.06 16.33 -5.16
CA GLY A 112 -7.84 15.71 -4.11
C GLY A 112 -8.97 14.83 -4.62
N GLY A 113 -9.85 14.46 -3.69
CA GLY A 113 -11.00 13.60 -3.96
C GLY A 113 -12.09 14.34 -4.73
N VAL A 114 -12.58 13.72 -5.80
CA VAL A 114 -13.75 14.20 -6.56
C VAL A 114 -15.02 13.87 -5.78
N SER A 115 -15.78 14.90 -5.45
CA SER A 115 -16.98 14.84 -4.62
C SER A 115 -18.26 14.89 -5.46
N ARG A 116 -19.41 14.63 -4.82
CA ARG A 116 -20.73 14.75 -5.47
C ARG A 116 -20.99 16.16 -6.00
N VAL A 117 -20.43 17.19 -5.36
CA VAL A 117 -20.57 18.59 -5.79
C VAL A 117 -19.85 18.81 -7.13
N ASP A 118 -18.70 18.17 -7.34
CA ASP A 118 -17.94 18.27 -8.58
C ASP A 118 -18.69 17.60 -9.74
N PHE A 119 -19.33 16.44 -9.50
CA PHE A 119 -20.21 15.81 -10.49
C PHE A 119 -21.40 16.71 -10.85
N SER A 120 -22.06 17.30 -9.86
CA SER A 120 -23.21 18.18 -10.11
C SER A 120 -22.81 19.44 -10.87
N SER A 121 -21.64 20.01 -10.54
CA SER A 121 -21.08 21.19 -11.21
C SER A 121 -20.65 20.86 -12.65
N ALA A 122 -20.10 19.67 -12.87
CA ALA A 122 -19.74 19.18 -14.20
C ALA A 122 -20.97 18.95 -15.09
N GLU A 123 -22.11 18.50 -14.54
CA GLU A 123 -23.36 18.41 -15.32
C GLU A 123 -23.84 19.79 -15.81
N THR A 124 -23.69 20.82 -14.99
CA THR A 124 -24.06 22.20 -15.32
C THR A 124 -23.10 22.82 -16.34
N LEU A 125 -21.79 22.78 -16.07
CA LEU A 125 -20.78 23.52 -16.83
C LEU A 125 -20.23 22.75 -18.02
N LEU A 126 -20.09 21.42 -17.88
CA LEU A 126 -19.42 20.54 -18.84
C LEU A 126 -20.35 19.42 -19.35
N GLY A 127 -21.68 19.59 -19.25
CA GLY A 127 -22.66 18.56 -19.59
C GLY A 127 -22.63 18.06 -21.05
N GLY A 128 -21.93 18.78 -21.94
CA GLY A 128 -21.67 18.35 -23.31
C GLY A 128 -20.53 17.32 -23.47
N MET A 129 -19.74 17.06 -22.43
CA MET A 129 -18.65 16.07 -22.48
C MET A 129 -19.19 14.64 -22.43
N ALA A 130 -18.66 13.77 -23.29
CA ALA A 130 -19.07 12.37 -23.36
C ALA A 130 -18.65 11.55 -22.13
N ASP A 131 -17.44 11.78 -21.61
CA ASP A 131 -16.93 11.14 -20.39
C ASP A 131 -17.31 11.99 -19.17
N ARG A 132 -18.36 11.57 -18.46
CA ARG A 132 -18.85 12.24 -17.26
C ARG A 132 -17.85 12.20 -16.10
N ASP A 133 -17.09 11.11 -15.98
CA ASP A 133 -16.09 10.98 -14.92
C ASP A 133 -14.93 11.94 -15.18
N LEU A 134 -14.50 12.07 -16.44
CA LEU A 134 -13.50 13.08 -16.82
C LEU A 134 -14.00 14.50 -16.51
N ALA A 135 -15.24 14.82 -16.87
CA ALA A 135 -15.82 16.14 -16.61
C ALA A 135 -15.79 16.48 -15.11
N ALA A 136 -16.17 15.52 -14.25
CA ALA A 136 -16.08 15.68 -12.80
C ALA A 136 -14.63 15.77 -12.29
N ASN A 137 -13.70 15.01 -12.88
CA ASN A 137 -12.26 15.10 -12.56
C ASN A 137 -11.67 16.48 -12.91
N LEU A 138 -12.07 17.07 -14.03
CA LEU A 138 -11.62 18.41 -14.47
C LEU A 138 -12.17 19.51 -13.56
N VAL A 139 -13.48 19.48 -13.27
CA VAL A 139 -14.10 20.41 -12.32
C VAL A 139 -13.47 20.28 -10.94
N GLY A 140 -13.33 19.05 -10.44
CA GLY A 140 -12.66 18.79 -9.18
C GLY A 140 -11.26 19.38 -9.14
N MET A 141 -10.47 19.22 -10.21
CA MET A 141 -9.12 19.78 -10.28
C MET A 141 -9.11 21.31 -10.28
N MET A 142 -9.98 21.97 -11.06
CA MET A 142 -10.07 23.44 -11.06
C MET A 142 -10.48 23.98 -9.69
N ARG A 143 -11.36 23.27 -8.96
CA ARG A 143 -11.69 23.59 -7.56
C ARG A 143 -10.49 23.40 -6.64
N GLU A 144 -9.81 22.25 -6.70
CA GLU A 144 -8.64 21.98 -5.84
C GLU A 144 -7.51 23.00 -6.08
N LEU A 145 -7.28 23.47 -7.31
CA LEU A 145 -6.30 24.52 -7.61
C LEU A 145 -6.60 25.83 -6.85
N VAL A 146 -7.87 26.23 -6.79
CA VAL A 146 -8.31 27.42 -6.03
C VAL A 146 -8.16 27.17 -4.53
N GLU A 147 -8.57 25.99 -4.06
CA GLU A 147 -8.52 25.61 -2.65
C GLU A 147 -7.08 25.52 -2.12
N GLU A 148 -6.24 24.70 -2.74
CA GLU A 148 -4.92 24.32 -2.24
C GLU A 148 -3.85 25.37 -2.57
N LEU A 149 -3.90 25.97 -3.76
CA LEU A 149 -2.84 26.87 -4.26
C LEU A 149 -3.30 28.32 -4.42
N GLY A 150 -4.61 28.58 -4.41
CA GLY A 150 -5.14 29.91 -4.68
C GLY A 150 -4.99 30.32 -6.13
N TRP A 151 -5.01 29.36 -7.06
CA TRP A 151 -4.80 29.58 -8.48
C TRP A 151 -6.02 29.22 -9.31
N VAL A 152 -6.07 29.80 -10.51
CA VAL A 152 -7.00 29.45 -11.58
C VAL A 152 -6.22 29.23 -12.88
N ILE A 153 -6.83 28.51 -13.82
CA ILE A 153 -6.37 28.47 -15.21
C ILE A 153 -7.21 29.47 -15.98
N GLU A 154 -6.57 30.39 -16.70
CA GLU A 154 -7.23 31.38 -17.55
C GLU A 154 -6.37 31.65 -18.79
N ASP A 155 -6.99 31.56 -19.97
CA ASP A 155 -6.36 31.81 -21.27
C ASP A 155 -5.05 31.01 -21.49
N GLY A 156 -5.00 29.78 -20.98
CA GLY A 156 -3.84 28.90 -21.09
C GLY A 156 -2.67 29.23 -20.15
N SER A 157 -2.90 30.03 -19.12
CA SER A 157 -1.90 30.42 -18.10
C SER A 157 -2.41 30.16 -16.67
N ILE A 158 -1.51 30.24 -15.69
CA ILE A 158 -1.85 30.17 -14.26
C ILE A 158 -1.94 31.57 -13.69
N GLU A 159 -3.09 31.90 -13.10
CA GLU A 159 -3.37 33.21 -12.52
C GLU A 159 -3.78 33.10 -11.04
N ASN A 160 -3.67 34.20 -10.30
CA ASN A 160 -4.16 34.25 -8.92
C ASN A 160 -5.69 34.25 -8.89
N ALA A 161 -6.28 33.38 -8.07
CA ALA A 161 -7.72 33.39 -7.83
C ALA A 161 -8.14 34.68 -7.10
N ASP A 162 -9.35 35.18 -7.39
CA ASP A 162 -9.96 36.25 -6.61
C ASP A 162 -10.04 35.84 -5.13
N SER A 163 -9.60 36.73 -4.23
CA SER A 163 -9.47 36.40 -2.81
C SER A 163 -10.83 36.19 -2.12
N GLU A 164 -11.86 36.92 -2.54
CA GLU A 164 -13.21 36.76 -1.99
C GLU A 164 -13.81 35.44 -2.49
N ALA A 165 -13.70 35.17 -3.80
CA ALA A 165 -14.14 33.91 -4.40
C ALA A 165 -13.46 32.71 -3.75
N ARG A 166 -12.13 32.76 -3.57
CA ARG A 166 -11.38 31.70 -2.88
C ARG A 166 -11.91 31.45 -1.46
N ASN A 167 -12.13 32.50 -0.67
CA ASN A 167 -12.68 32.34 0.68
C ASN A 167 -14.05 31.65 0.68
N ASN A 168 -14.89 31.93 -0.33
CA ASN A 168 -16.18 31.28 -0.49
C ASN A 168 -16.03 29.79 -0.85
N VAL A 169 -15.07 29.45 -1.71
CA VAL A 169 -14.74 28.05 -2.02
C VAL A 169 -14.21 27.31 -0.78
N LEU A 170 -13.32 27.92 -0.01
CA LEU A 170 -12.78 27.36 1.23
C LEU A 170 -13.86 27.13 2.29
N ALA A 171 -14.88 28.00 2.34
CA ALA A 171 -16.01 27.84 3.26
C ALA A 171 -16.95 26.68 2.86
N SER A 172 -17.07 26.39 1.56
CA SER A 172 -17.91 25.31 1.04
C SER A 172 -17.52 24.92 -0.38
N LYS A 173 -17.35 23.61 -0.65
CA LYS A 173 -17.08 23.10 -2.01
C LYS A 173 -18.11 23.55 -3.05
N GLY A 174 -19.37 23.77 -2.64
CA GLY A 174 -20.43 24.29 -3.51
C GLY A 174 -20.26 25.76 -3.90
N GLY A 175 -19.42 26.50 -3.17
CA GLY A 175 -19.07 27.88 -3.49
C GLY A 175 -18.41 28.01 -4.86
N TRP A 176 -17.61 27.02 -5.28
CA TRP A 176 -16.89 27.08 -6.55
C TRP A 176 -17.82 27.27 -7.76
N LEU A 177 -18.91 26.50 -7.85
CA LEU A 177 -19.88 26.65 -8.94
C LEU A 177 -20.53 28.05 -8.94
N ALA A 178 -20.91 28.55 -7.77
CA ALA A 178 -21.54 29.87 -7.64
C ALA A 178 -20.58 31.00 -8.06
N GLU A 179 -19.31 30.90 -7.71
CA GLU A 179 -18.29 31.87 -8.11
C GLU A 179 -18.02 31.82 -9.63
N VAL A 180 -18.03 30.63 -10.24
CA VAL A 180 -17.95 30.46 -11.70
C VAL A 180 -19.18 31.06 -12.39
N GLU A 181 -20.39 30.77 -11.93
CA GLU A 181 -21.63 31.33 -12.50
C GLU A 181 -21.71 32.86 -12.37
N SER A 182 -21.09 33.42 -11.32
CA SER A 182 -20.99 34.87 -11.13
C SER A 182 -19.95 35.54 -12.05
N GLY A 183 -19.08 34.75 -12.69
CA GLY A 183 -17.97 35.24 -13.51
C GLY A 183 -16.74 35.69 -12.71
N ARG A 184 -16.66 35.40 -11.40
CA ARG A 184 -15.49 35.71 -10.56
C ARG A 184 -14.37 34.66 -10.66
N LEU A 185 -14.73 33.42 -10.99
CA LEU A 185 -13.75 32.37 -11.30
C LEU A 185 -13.96 31.89 -12.75
N PRO A 186 -12.87 31.62 -13.49
CA PRO A 186 -12.98 31.01 -14.80
C PRO A 186 -13.32 29.52 -14.69
N CYS A 187 -13.88 28.96 -15.76
CA CYS A 187 -14.04 27.53 -15.97
C CYS A 187 -13.29 27.13 -17.26
N ASP A 188 -11.99 27.42 -17.29
CA ASP A 188 -11.12 27.06 -18.40
C ASP A 188 -10.33 25.79 -18.07
N TYR A 189 -10.57 24.75 -18.87
CA TYR A 189 -9.86 23.48 -18.81
C TYR A 189 -9.01 23.23 -20.06
N ALA A 190 -8.86 24.23 -20.93
CA ALA A 190 -7.98 24.15 -22.08
C ALA A 190 -6.54 23.89 -21.59
N GLY A 191 -5.84 22.99 -22.29
CA GLY A 191 -4.48 22.59 -21.92
C GLY A 191 -4.38 21.51 -20.83
N LEU A 192 -5.46 21.21 -20.08
CA LEU A 192 -5.47 20.06 -19.18
C LEU A 192 -5.54 18.75 -19.96
N THR A 193 -4.53 17.90 -19.77
CA THR A 193 -4.45 16.59 -20.44
C THR A 193 -4.37 15.46 -19.44
N THR A 194 -5.02 14.32 -19.75
CA THR A 194 -4.85 13.11 -18.92
C THR A 194 -3.56 12.41 -19.29
N ILE A 195 -2.71 12.18 -18.29
CA ILE A 195 -1.42 11.47 -18.43
C ILE A 195 -1.46 10.05 -17.89
N GLY A 196 -2.50 9.70 -17.13
CA GLY A 196 -2.72 8.34 -16.71
C GLY A 196 -3.83 8.19 -15.69
N ARG A 197 -4.10 6.94 -15.35
CA ARG A 197 -5.02 6.55 -14.29
C ARG A 197 -4.35 5.50 -13.42
N ARG A 198 -4.51 5.58 -12.10
CA ARG A 198 -3.99 4.58 -11.15
C ARG A 198 -5.00 4.31 -10.07
N ILE A 199 -5.22 3.04 -9.78
CA ILE A 199 -6.08 2.60 -8.68
C ILE A 199 -5.20 2.20 -7.50
N THR A 200 -5.49 2.73 -6.31
CA THR A 200 -4.79 2.33 -5.10
C THR A 200 -4.97 0.81 -4.86
N PRO A 201 -3.89 0.08 -4.54
CA PRO A 201 -3.96 -1.36 -4.28
C PRO A 201 -4.96 -1.75 -3.18
N ASN A 202 -5.40 -3.01 -3.19
CA ASN A 202 -6.42 -3.54 -2.27
C ASN A 202 -6.00 -3.48 -0.79
N PHE A 203 -4.70 -3.50 -0.49
CA PHE A 203 -4.19 -3.46 0.89
C PHE A 203 -4.35 -2.10 1.58
N ALA A 204 -4.64 -1.04 0.83
CA ALA A 204 -4.75 0.30 1.39
C ALA A 204 -6.12 0.51 2.07
N PRO A 205 -6.15 1.10 3.29
CA PRO A 205 -7.39 1.36 4.01
C PRO A 205 -8.22 2.47 3.35
N ILE A 206 -7.61 3.35 2.57
CA ILE A 206 -8.29 4.36 1.75
C ILE A 206 -7.81 4.14 0.32
N ARG A 207 -8.77 3.99 -0.60
CA ARG A 207 -8.48 3.67 -1.99
C ARG A 207 -9.02 4.75 -2.91
N PHE A 208 -8.19 5.14 -3.85
CA PHE A 208 -8.48 6.15 -4.84
C PHE A 208 -8.39 5.55 -6.24
N ASP A 209 -9.31 5.98 -7.09
CA ASP A 209 -9.21 5.85 -8.54
C ASP A 209 -8.75 7.21 -9.05
N ASN A 210 -7.43 7.33 -9.17
CA ASN A 210 -6.79 8.62 -9.38
C ASN A 210 -6.51 8.85 -10.85
N ARG A 211 -7.04 9.96 -11.39
CA ARG A 211 -6.71 10.46 -12.72
C ARG A 211 -5.58 11.48 -12.60
N PHE A 212 -4.45 11.18 -13.22
CA PHE A 212 -3.33 12.09 -13.31
C PHE A 212 -3.55 13.02 -14.51
N LEU A 213 -3.63 14.31 -14.21
CA LEU A 213 -3.73 15.39 -15.18
C LEU A 213 -2.38 16.09 -15.31
N HIS A 214 -2.16 16.76 -16.43
CA HIS A 214 -1.02 17.62 -16.68
C HIS A 214 -1.48 18.97 -17.19
N PHE A 215 -0.79 20.02 -16.74
CA PHE A 215 -0.87 21.37 -17.28
C PHE A 215 0.55 21.96 -17.37
N HIS A 216 0.83 22.67 -18.46
CA HIS A 216 2.08 23.41 -18.62
C HIS A 216 1.81 24.90 -18.54
N ALA A 217 2.42 25.57 -17.56
CA ALA A 217 2.16 26.95 -17.21
C ALA A 217 2.99 27.97 -18.00
N GLY A 218 3.81 27.53 -18.96
CA GLY A 218 4.69 28.40 -19.74
C GLY A 218 5.92 28.84 -18.94
N SER A 219 6.35 30.10 -19.14
CA SER A 219 7.54 30.67 -18.49
C SER A 219 7.41 30.66 -16.97
N GLY A 220 8.44 30.19 -16.28
CA GLY A 220 8.44 30.18 -14.82
C GLY A 220 8.43 31.56 -14.16
N GLU A 221 8.79 32.62 -14.90
CA GLU A 221 8.71 34.02 -14.44
C GLU A 221 7.27 34.54 -14.38
N ASP A 222 6.37 33.94 -15.16
CA ASP A 222 4.97 34.36 -15.26
C ASP A 222 4.06 33.61 -14.28
N VAL A 223 4.53 32.51 -13.68
CA VAL A 223 3.75 31.72 -12.72
C VAL A 223 3.74 32.42 -11.36
N PRO A 224 2.57 32.82 -10.81
CA PRO A 224 2.50 33.44 -9.49
C PRO A 224 2.95 32.49 -8.38
N GLU A 225 3.28 33.03 -7.20
CA GLU A 225 3.54 32.19 -6.02
C GLU A 225 2.21 31.59 -5.49
N PRO A 226 2.20 30.33 -5.04
CA PRO A 226 1.00 29.71 -4.50
C PRO A 226 0.70 30.27 -3.12
N ASN A 227 -0.59 30.45 -2.85
CA ASN A 227 -1.08 30.86 -1.55
C ASN A 227 -1.54 29.63 -0.77
N LEU A 228 -0.66 29.03 0.03
CA LEU A 228 -0.99 27.88 0.88
C LEU A 228 -1.84 28.26 2.12
N GLY A 229 -2.16 29.55 2.31
CA GLY A 229 -2.98 30.02 3.42
C GLY A 229 -4.45 29.61 3.28
N GLY A 230 -5.09 29.28 4.41
CA GLY A 230 -6.52 28.96 4.48
C GLY A 230 -6.85 27.47 4.37
N GLN A 231 -6.00 26.67 3.73
CA GLN A 231 -6.05 25.20 3.79
C GLN A 231 -4.90 24.62 4.62
N THR A 232 -5.06 23.37 5.04
CA THR A 232 -4.12 22.69 5.95
C THR A 232 -3.47 21.46 5.33
N GLU A 233 -3.65 21.21 4.03
CA GLU A 233 -3.11 20.02 3.36
C GLU A 233 -1.60 20.12 3.08
N PHE A 234 -1.12 21.30 2.69
CA PHE A 234 0.30 21.54 2.40
C PHE A 234 0.91 22.62 3.28
N ASP A 235 2.16 22.42 3.73
CA ASP A 235 2.93 23.41 4.50
C ASP A 235 4.07 24.06 3.71
N SER A 236 4.39 23.52 2.53
CA SER A 236 5.50 23.97 1.70
C SER A 236 5.28 23.56 0.25
N HIS A 237 5.92 24.26 -0.68
CA HIS A 237 5.92 23.99 -2.10
C HIS A 237 7.30 24.26 -2.69
N ARG A 238 7.61 23.61 -3.82
CA ARG A 238 8.82 23.92 -4.58
C ARG A 238 8.68 23.52 -6.03
N TRP A 239 9.24 24.36 -6.90
CA TRP A 239 9.53 24.04 -8.29
C TRP A 239 10.97 23.55 -8.41
N ALA A 240 11.17 22.41 -9.06
CA ALA A 240 12.49 21.89 -9.37
C ALA A 240 12.44 20.96 -10.59
N ARG A 241 13.60 20.69 -11.19
CA ARG A 241 13.70 19.68 -12.26
C ARG A 241 13.37 18.27 -11.71
N PRO A 242 12.83 17.37 -12.55
CA PRO A 242 12.59 15.98 -12.15
C PRO A 242 13.83 15.31 -11.53
N SER A 243 15.01 15.46 -12.14
CA SER A 243 16.29 14.99 -11.60
C SER A 243 16.56 15.41 -10.16
N GLN A 244 16.31 16.67 -9.79
CA GLN A 244 16.58 17.15 -8.43
C GLN A 244 15.70 16.46 -7.38
N PHE A 245 14.40 16.28 -7.67
CA PHE A 245 13.51 15.52 -6.80
C PHE A 245 13.92 14.03 -6.73
N LEU A 246 14.35 13.46 -7.85
CA LEU A 246 14.81 12.07 -7.89
C LEU A 246 16.10 11.88 -7.09
N ASP A 247 17.04 12.83 -7.14
CA ASP A 247 18.29 12.78 -6.38
C ASP A 247 18.02 12.89 -4.88
N GLU A 248 17.20 13.84 -4.46
CA GLU A 248 16.79 13.97 -3.05
C GLU A 248 16.03 12.74 -2.54
N TRP A 249 15.20 12.12 -3.39
CA TRP A 249 14.52 10.87 -3.04
C TRP A 249 15.50 9.68 -2.96
N ARG A 250 16.51 9.61 -3.85
CA ARG A 250 17.58 8.59 -3.80
C ARG A 250 18.44 8.73 -2.54
N GLU A 251 18.64 9.95 -2.08
CA GLU A 251 19.36 10.30 -0.85
C GLU A 251 18.50 10.17 0.41
N ASN A 252 17.23 9.78 0.28
CA ASN A 252 16.26 9.65 1.38
C ASN A 252 16.05 10.97 2.17
N THR A 253 16.22 12.13 1.52
CA THR A 253 15.96 13.44 2.15
C THR A 253 14.50 13.86 2.01
N ILE A 254 13.81 13.35 0.99
CA ILE A 254 12.37 13.55 0.78
C ILE A 254 11.65 12.23 0.50
N LYS A 255 10.33 12.24 0.71
CA LYS A 255 9.43 11.12 0.43
C LYS A 255 8.51 11.52 -0.71
N ILE A 256 8.38 10.69 -1.74
CA ILE A 256 7.50 10.94 -2.88
C ILE A 256 6.60 9.71 -3.10
N PRO A 257 5.28 9.88 -3.32
CA PRO A 257 4.38 8.75 -3.52
C PRO A 257 4.79 7.90 -4.74
N PRO A 258 4.63 6.57 -4.70
CA PRO A 258 5.08 5.69 -5.78
C PRO A 258 4.59 6.08 -7.20
N PRO A 259 3.32 6.47 -7.40
CA PRO A 259 2.87 6.90 -8.73
C PRO A 259 3.64 8.11 -9.25
N ILE A 260 3.97 9.06 -8.38
CA ILE A 260 4.68 10.30 -8.73
C ILE A 260 6.14 9.99 -9.04
N ILE A 261 6.80 9.12 -8.27
CA ILE A 261 8.15 8.65 -8.61
C ILE A 261 8.20 8.06 -10.01
N THR A 262 7.23 7.21 -10.37
CA THR A 262 7.22 6.62 -11.71
C THR A 262 7.04 7.69 -12.80
N VAL A 263 6.20 8.70 -12.57
CA VAL A 263 6.05 9.82 -13.50
C VAL A 263 7.35 10.64 -13.63
N LEU A 264 8.02 10.94 -12.52
CA LEU A 264 9.28 11.70 -12.53
C LEU A 264 10.41 10.94 -13.23
N LEU A 265 10.53 9.63 -13.01
CA LEU A 265 11.51 8.78 -13.71
C LEU A 265 11.27 8.79 -15.22
N GLU A 266 10.00 8.73 -15.65
CA GLU A 266 9.64 8.78 -17.08
C GLU A 266 9.87 10.16 -17.69
N LEU A 267 9.58 11.24 -16.95
CA LEU A 267 9.92 12.60 -17.39
C LEU A 267 11.43 12.76 -17.59
N GLU A 268 12.24 12.34 -16.62
CA GLU A 268 13.70 12.42 -16.71
C GLU A 268 14.25 11.62 -17.89
N GLU A 269 13.63 10.47 -18.21
CA GLU A 269 13.97 9.66 -19.38
C GLU A 269 13.58 10.32 -20.72
N LEU A 270 12.43 10.99 -20.76
CA LEU A 270 11.80 11.49 -21.99
C LEU A 270 12.21 12.93 -22.34
N LEU A 271 12.38 13.82 -21.37
CA LEU A 271 12.70 15.23 -21.60
C LEU A 271 13.94 15.42 -22.50
N PRO A 272 15.08 14.71 -22.29
CA PRO A 272 16.22 14.82 -23.21
C PRO A 272 15.91 14.32 -24.63
N LYS A 273 15.09 13.26 -24.77
CA LYS A 273 14.73 12.67 -26.09
C LYS A 273 13.92 13.64 -26.94
N TYR A 274 13.09 14.46 -26.30
CA TYR A 274 12.29 15.49 -26.96
C TYR A 274 12.88 16.90 -26.81
N ARG A 275 14.17 17.04 -26.47
CA ARG A 275 14.86 18.33 -26.35
C ARG A 275 14.12 19.34 -25.46
N GLN A 276 13.62 18.87 -24.31
CA GLN A 276 12.84 19.65 -23.33
C GLN A 276 11.45 20.10 -23.82
N GLU A 277 10.96 19.61 -24.97
CA GLU A 277 9.63 19.96 -25.48
C GLU A 277 8.53 19.20 -24.70
N ILE A 278 7.98 19.84 -23.67
CA ILE A 278 7.04 19.23 -22.73
C ILE A 278 5.77 18.67 -23.37
N SER A 279 5.26 19.31 -24.42
CA SER A 279 4.05 18.87 -25.12
C SER A 279 4.22 17.51 -25.78
N LEU A 280 5.38 17.25 -26.41
CA LEU A 280 5.72 15.96 -26.99
C LEU A 280 6.05 14.93 -25.92
N THR A 281 6.77 15.32 -24.87
CA THR A 281 7.09 14.45 -23.74
C THR A 281 5.82 13.92 -23.07
N VAL A 282 4.84 14.79 -22.80
CA VAL A 282 3.59 14.40 -22.15
C VAL A 282 2.73 13.52 -23.06
N LYS A 283 2.72 13.80 -24.38
CA LYS A 283 2.04 12.92 -25.34
C LYS A 283 2.59 11.49 -25.32
N GLU A 284 3.91 11.35 -25.24
CA GLU A 284 4.54 10.02 -25.12
C GLU A 284 4.27 9.39 -23.74
N LEU A 285 4.33 10.18 -22.66
CA LEU A 285 4.01 9.74 -21.31
C LEU A 285 2.60 9.15 -21.21
N SER A 286 1.60 9.85 -21.77
CA SER A 286 0.20 9.40 -21.82
C SER A 286 0.00 8.10 -22.61
N ALA A 287 0.92 7.75 -23.52
CA ALA A 287 0.84 6.53 -24.32
C ALA A 287 1.42 5.30 -23.60
N ARG A 288 2.14 5.48 -22.48
CA ARG A 288 2.75 4.38 -21.74
C ARG A 288 1.72 3.60 -20.93
N GLY A 289 1.97 2.29 -20.77
CA GLY A 289 1.09 1.38 -20.05
C GLY A 289 0.89 1.72 -18.56
N GLU A 290 -0.21 1.22 -17.99
CA GLU A 290 -0.66 1.56 -16.63
C GLU A 290 0.02 0.73 -15.52
N GLU A 291 0.54 -0.46 -15.83
CA GLU A 291 1.22 -1.31 -14.84
C GLU A 291 2.62 -0.74 -14.54
N LYS A 292 2.76 -0.15 -13.36
CA LYS A 292 4.01 0.45 -12.87
C LYS A 292 4.46 -0.23 -11.58
N PRO A 293 5.78 -0.32 -11.31
CA PRO A 293 6.28 -0.79 -10.02
C PRO A 293 5.85 0.15 -8.89
N ILE A 294 5.61 -0.40 -7.70
CA ILE A 294 5.29 0.39 -6.50
C ILE A 294 6.59 0.65 -5.75
N LEU A 295 7.28 1.73 -6.11
CA LEU A 295 8.55 2.14 -5.51
C LEU A 295 8.31 3.06 -4.31
N PHE A 296 8.55 2.57 -3.09
CA PHE A 296 8.39 3.38 -1.87
C PHE A 296 9.65 4.15 -1.50
N ALA A 297 10.81 3.59 -1.82
CA ALA A 297 12.12 4.22 -1.67
C ALA A 297 13.05 3.72 -2.78
N HIS A 298 14.21 4.36 -2.92
CA HIS A 298 15.17 3.98 -3.95
C HIS A 298 15.67 2.54 -3.73
N GLY A 299 15.35 1.67 -4.70
CA GLY A 299 15.63 0.24 -4.62
C GLY A 299 14.74 -0.55 -3.68
N VAL A 300 13.55 -0.05 -3.33
CA VAL A 300 12.54 -0.78 -2.55
C VAL A 300 11.22 -0.80 -3.32
N GLU A 301 10.97 -1.91 -4.03
CA GLU A 301 9.70 -2.15 -4.71
C GLU A 301 8.79 -3.07 -3.87
N CYS A 302 7.50 -2.74 -3.80
CA CYS A 302 6.48 -3.56 -3.15
C CYS A 302 5.59 -4.27 -4.18
N ILE A 303 5.39 -5.58 -3.97
CA ILE A 303 4.49 -6.44 -4.73
C ILE A 303 3.44 -6.98 -3.73
N PRO A 304 2.21 -6.44 -3.69
CA PRO A 304 1.20 -6.85 -2.72
C PRO A 304 0.53 -8.16 -3.14
N VAL A 305 1.13 -9.28 -2.78
CA VAL A 305 0.68 -10.62 -3.17
C VAL A 305 -0.58 -11.00 -2.38
N PRO A 306 -1.69 -11.41 -3.01
CA PRO A 306 -2.87 -11.90 -2.31
C PRO A 306 -2.56 -13.13 -1.45
N THR A 307 -2.90 -13.07 -0.16
CA THR A 307 -2.62 -14.13 0.82
C THR A 307 -3.78 -14.30 1.80
N HIS A 308 -3.88 -15.49 2.40
CA HIS A 308 -4.77 -15.75 3.52
C HIS A 308 -4.05 -15.43 4.83
N THR A 309 -4.07 -14.15 5.20
CA THR A 309 -3.50 -13.62 6.45
C THR A 309 -4.61 -13.16 7.41
N LEU A 310 -4.27 -12.63 8.58
CA LEU A 310 -5.23 -12.09 9.54
C LEU A 310 -5.92 -10.82 8.99
N PRO A 311 -7.27 -10.81 8.91
CA PRO A 311 -8.01 -9.61 8.53
C PRO A 311 -7.77 -8.46 9.52
N PRO A 312 -7.76 -7.20 9.05
CA PRO A 312 -8.26 -6.72 7.75
C PRO A 312 -7.25 -6.81 6.60
N ALA A 313 -6.06 -7.38 6.80
CA ALA A 313 -5.12 -7.58 5.70
C ALA A 313 -5.63 -8.67 4.73
N SER A 314 -5.36 -8.47 3.44
CA SER A 314 -5.74 -9.40 2.35
C SER A 314 -4.56 -9.75 1.45
N THR A 315 -3.38 -9.22 1.76
CA THR A 315 -2.15 -9.38 1.00
C THR A 315 -0.96 -9.40 1.94
N THR A 316 0.12 -10.03 1.49
CA THR A 316 1.46 -9.87 2.03
C THR A 316 2.28 -9.04 1.06
N ASN A 317 2.94 -8.02 1.56
CA ASN A 317 3.85 -7.17 0.81
C ASN A 317 5.15 -7.94 0.58
N THR A 318 5.28 -8.55 -0.59
CA THR A 318 6.56 -9.08 -1.07
C THR A 318 7.43 -7.91 -1.48
N TYR A 319 8.62 -7.77 -0.89
CA TYR A 319 9.54 -6.70 -1.26
C TYR A 319 10.61 -7.20 -2.22
N LEU A 320 10.88 -6.40 -3.24
CA LEU A 320 12.04 -6.58 -4.10
C LEU A 320 13.04 -5.47 -3.77
N LEU A 321 14.21 -5.86 -3.28
CA LEU A 321 15.27 -4.95 -2.85
C LEU A 321 16.44 -5.01 -3.84
N GLY A 322 16.95 -3.85 -4.26
CA GLY A 322 18.08 -3.73 -5.19
C GLY A 322 17.98 -2.47 -6.07
N ILE A 323 19.12 -1.98 -6.57
CA ILE A 323 19.22 -0.75 -7.38
C ILE A 323 19.86 -1.02 -8.75
N GLY A 324 19.10 -1.69 -9.61
CA GLY A 324 19.69 -2.33 -10.80
C GLY A 324 20.58 -3.51 -10.37
N GLY A 325 21.16 -4.25 -11.33
CA GLY A 325 22.03 -5.38 -11.00
C GLY A 325 21.36 -6.46 -10.12
N ASP A 326 21.98 -6.79 -9.00
CA ASP A 326 21.55 -7.86 -8.10
C ASP A 326 20.40 -7.42 -7.17
N HIS A 327 19.40 -8.29 -7.03
CA HIS A 327 18.20 -8.07 -6.21
C HIS A 327 17.88 -9.26 -5.32
N ILE A 328 17.22 -9.03 -4.19
CA ILE A 328 16.67 -10.08 -3.34
C ILE A 328 15.15 -9.89 -3.20
N ILE A 329 14.41 -11.00 -3.16
CA ILE A 329 12.97 -10.98 -2.89
C ILE A 329 12.74 -11.38 -1.44
N VAL A 330 12.11 -10.50 -0.67
CA VAL A 330 11.72 -10.73 0.73
C VAL A 330 10.24 -11.11 0.79
N ASP A 331 9.94 -12.20 1.50
CA ASP A 331 8.60 -12.75 1.70
C ASP A 331 7.85 -12.96 0.39
N ALA A 332 8.42 -13.80 -0.48
CA ALA A 332 7.78 -14.27 -1.70
C ALA A 332 6.56 -15.15 -1.37
N ALA A 333 5.46 -14.54 -0.95
CA ALA A 333 4.30 -15.19 -0.34
C ALA A 333 3.35 -15.89 -1.32
N ALA A 334 3.71 -15.93 -2.61
CA ALA A 334 2.84 -16.41 -3.67
C ALA A 334 2.49 -17.90 -3.53
N ARG A 335 1.20 -18.18 -3.33
CA ARG A 335 0.61 -19.53 -3.32
C ARG A 335 -0.52 -19.70 -4.34
N THR A 336 -0.84 -18.63 -5.06
CA THR A 336 -1.86 -18.59 -6.11
C THR A 336 -1.21 -18.30 -7.46
N ALA A 337 -1.87 -18.68 -8.55
CA ALA A 337 -1.41 -18.36 -9.90
C ALA A 337 -1.28 -16.84 -10.12
N GLU A 338 -2.19 -16.06 -9.54
CA GLU A 338 -2.14 -14.59 -9.58
C GLU A 338 -0.88 -14.06 -8.89
N GLY A 339 -0.62 -14.46 -7.65
CA GLY A 339 0.58 -14.04 -6.91
C GLY A 339 1.88 -14.45 -7.61
N LEU A 340 1.93 -15.67 -8.16
CA LEU A 340 3.09 -16.15 -8.91
C LEU A 340 3.32 -15.33 -10.18
N ALA A 341 2.25 -14.96 -10.90
CA ALA A 341 2.34 -14.10 -12.07
C ALA A 341 2.88 -12.70 -11.73
N MET A 342 2.47 -12.13 -10.59
CA MET A 342 2.99 -10.83 -10.11
C MET A 342 4.49 -10.89 -9.86
N ILE A 343 4.97 -11.91 -9.14
CA ILE A 343 6.40 -12.11 -8.87
C ILE A 343 7.16 -12.41 -10.18
N SER A 344 6.60 -13.23 -11.09
CA SER A 344 7.22 -13.54 -12.39
C SER A 344 7.48 -12.27 -13.20
N ARG A 345 6.49 -11.36 -13.29
CA ARG A 345 6.65 -10.10 -14.01
C ARG A 345 7.79 -9.25 -13.42
N ALA A 346 7.88 -9.18 -12.09
CA ALA A 346 8.96 -8.46 -11.44
C ALA A 346 10.34 -9.07 -11.74
N VAL A 347 10.46 -10.40 -11.65
CA VAL A 347 11.68 -11.15 -12.02
C VAL A 347 12.06 -10.91 -13.49
N GLU A 348 11.10 -10.91 -14.40
CA GLU A 348 11.32 -10.66 -15.82
C GLU A 348 11.79 -9.22 -16.08
N ARG A 349 11.23 -8.21 -15.39
CA ARG A 349 11.69 -6.81 -15.51
C ARG A 349 13.16 -6.67 -15.09
N ILE A 350 13.56 -7.33 -14.01
CA ILE A 350 14.97 -7.33 -13.55
C ILE A 350 15.86 -7.99 -14.60
N ARG A 351 15.47 -9.15 -15.13
CA ARG A 351 16.24 -9.84 -16.18
C ARG A 351 16.39 -9.01 -17.44
N ASN A 352 15.31 -8.37 -17.88
CA ASN A 352 15.28 -7.54 -19.09
C ASN A 352 16.14 -6.27 -18.95
N SER A 353 16.37 -5.79 -17.72
CA SER A 353 17.30 -4.70 -17.42
C SER A 353 18.74 -5.17 -17.16
N GLY A 354 19.04 -6.46 -17.36
CA GLY A 354 20.37 -7.04 -17.15
C GLY A 354 20.69 -7.39 -15.70
N GLY A 355 19.73 -7.21 -14.78
CA GLY A 355 19.87 -7.57 -13.38
C GLY A 355 19.59 -9.05 -13.11
N ARG A 356 19.75 -9.46 -11.84
CA ARG A 356 19.54 -10.83 -11.37
C ARG A 356 18.87 -10.86 -10.01
N VAL A 357 17.98 -11.81 -9.79
CA VAL A 357 17.50 -12.13 -8.44
C VAL A 357 18.45 -13.16 -7.82
N ILE A 358 19.11 -12.77 -6.74
CA ILE A 358 20.16 -13.56 -6.08
C ILE A 358 19.65 -14.41 -4.92
N GLY A 359 18.39 -14.27 -4.50
CA GLY A 359 17.81 -15.10 -3.45
C GLY A 359 16.37 -14.77 -3.08
N LEU A 360 15.76 -15.70 -2.33
CA LEU A 360 14.51 -15.51 -1.60
C LEU A 360 14.83 -15.45 -0.12
N LEU A 361 14.48 -14.35 0.54
CA LEU A 361 14.60 -14.20 1.98
C LEU A 361 13.22 -14.32 2.62
N PHE A 362 13.09 -15.14 3.65
CA PHE A 362 11.86 -15.21 4.45
C PHE A 362 12.11 -14.57 5.80
N THR A 363 11.29 -13.59 6.16
CA THR A 363 11.39 -12.88 7.45
C THR A 363 11.13 -13.85 8.60
N HIS A 364 10.15 -14.74 8.46
CA HIS A 364 9.83 -15.77 9.43
C HIS A 364 9.01 -16.92 8.81
N ARG A 365 8.59 -17.88 9.64
CA ARG A 365 8.04 -19.18 9.23
C ARG A 365 6.53 -19.23 8.97
N HIS A 366 5.81 -18.12 9.05
CA HIS A 366 4.36 -18.14 8.84
C HIS A 366 3.99 -18.34 7.37
N LEU A 367 2.85 -19.00 7.17
CA LEU A 367 2.39 -19.51 5.88
C LEU A 367 2.14 -18.42 4.85
N ASP A 368 1.72 -17.24 5.30
CA ASP A 368 1.45 -16.05 4.51
C ASP A 368 2.70 -15.24 4.16
N HIS A 369 3.88 -15.63 4.64
CA HIS A 369 5.19 -15.08 4.23
C HIS A 369 5.94 -16.07 3.35
N VAL A 370 5.87 -17.35 3.69
CA VAL A 370 6.50 -18.44 2.94
C VAL A 370 5.55 -18.89 1.83
N GLY A 371 5.83 -18.51 0.57
CA GLY A 371 5.03 -18.94 -0.58
C GLY A 371 5.21 -20.42 -0.97
N ASP A 372 4.69 -20.80 -2.14
CA ASP A 372 4.96 -22.10 -2.74
C ASP A 372 6.38 -22.12 -3.31
N ILE A 373 7.34 -22.55 -2.49
CA ILE A 373 8.76 -22.60 -2.84
C ILE A 373 8.97 -23.43 -4.12
N ALA A 374 8.23 -24.53 -4.32
CA ALA A 374 8.42 -25.37 -5.50
C ALA A 374 8.04 -24.63 -6.79
N GLU A 375 6.95 -23.86 -6.78
CA GLU A 375 6.57 -23.02 -7.91
C GLU A 375 7.52 -21.82 -8.09
N LEU A 376 7.95 -21.17 -7.01
CA LEU A 376 8.90 -20.05 -7.06
C LEU A 376 10.25 -20.46 -7.66
N GLN A 377 10.72 -21.69 -7.36
CA GLN A 377 11.96 -22.22 -7.92
C GLN A 377 11.87 -22.47 -9.44
N LYS A 378 10.67 -22.54 -10.02
CA LYS A 378 10.50 -22.60 -11.48
C LYS A 378 10.74 -21.25 -12.15
N LEU A 379 10.52 -20.14 -11.44
CA LEU A 379 10.83 -18.79 -11.92
C LEU A 379 12.35 -18.58 -12.02
N GLY A 380 13.10 -19.21 -11.12
CA GLY A 380 14.56 -19.31 -11.15
C GLY A 380 15.09 -20.10 -9.96
N PRO A 381 16.31 -20.68 -10.03
CA PRO A 381 16.91 -21.47 -8.96
C PRO A 381 17.43 -20.57 -7.83
N PHE A 382 16.54 -19.80 -7.21
CA PHE A 382 16.87 -18.80 -6.22
C PHE A 382 17.29 -19.49 -4.92
N PRO A 383 18.48 -19.21 -4.37
CA PRO A 383 18.82 -19.72 -3.06
C PRO A 383 17.89 -19.13 -2.00
N VAL A 384 17.53 -19.94 -1.00
CA VAL A 384 16.72 -19.50 0.14
C VAL A 384 17.62 -19.04 1.27
N LEU A 385 17.30 -17.89 1.84
CA LEU A 385 17.93 -17.27 3.00
C LEU A 385 16.88 -17.12 4.12
N ALA A 386 17.25 -17.46 5.34
CA ALA A 386 16.37 -17.36 6.50
C ALA A 386 17.18 -17.39 7.80
N SER A 387 16.56 -17.15 8.95
CA SER A 387 17.14 -17.44 10.26
C SER A 387 17.22 -18.95 10.52
N ALA A 388 17.94 -19.35 11.57
CA ALA A 388 18.05 -20.75 11.96
C ALA A 388 16.68 -21.37 12.28
N GLU A 389 15.87 -20.68 13.09
CA GLU A 389 14.55 -21.12 13.52
C GLU A 389 13.57 -21.23 12.36
N THR A 390 13.65 -20.32 11.39
CA THR A 390 12.83 -20.38 10.17
C THR A 390 13.29 -21.51 9.26
N ALA A 391 14.60 -21.73 9.13
CA ALA A 391 15.15 -22.81 8.32
C ALA A 391 14.75 -24.21 8.80
N GLU A 392 14.60 -24.40 10.12
CA GLU A 392 14.09 -25.65 10.71
C GLU A 392 12.62 -25.91 10.38
N ALA A 393 11.84 -24.85 10.16
CA ALA A 393 10.40 -24.91 9.98
C ALA A 393 9.95 -25.05 8.52
N ILE A 394 10.73 -24.54 7.56
CA ILE A 394 10.34 -24.52 6.15
C ILE A 394 10.76 -25.80 5.41
N PRO A 395 9.92 -26.33 4.50
CA PRO A 395 10.11 -27.63 3.85
C PRO A 395 11.09 -27.54 2.65
N CYS A 396 12.20 -26.82 2.80
CA CYS A 396 13.20 -26.66 1.76
C CYS A 396 14.60 -26.54 2.36
N LYS A 397 15.63 -26.78 1.54
CA LYS A 397 17.00 -26.56 1.96
C LYS A 397 17.31 -25.06 1.94
N VAL A 398 17.49 -24.47 3.11
CA VAL A 398 18.03 -23.11 3.25
C VAL A 398 19.51 -23.12 2.90
N LYS A 399 19.92 -22.23 1.99
CA LYS A 399 21.33 -22.13 1.56
C LYS A 399 22.15 -21.30 2.54
N THR A 400 21.57 -20.21 3.05
CA THR A 400 22.24 -19.27 3.95
C THR A 400 21.40 -19.08 5.19
N ILE A 401 21.97 -19.43 6.35
CA ILE A 401 21.42 -19.07 7.66
C ILE A 401 21.95 -17.68 8.00
N LEU A 402 21.03 -16.73 8.20
CA LEU A 402 21.35 -15.36 8.55
C LEU A 402 21.41 -15.18 10.07
N ALA A 403 22.42 -14.46 10.54
CA ALA A 403 22.62 -14.09 11.93
C ALA A 403 22.39 -12.58 12.14
N ASP A 404 22.23 -12.19 13.41
CA ASP A 404 22.08 -10.78 13.77
C ASP A 404 23.34 -9.98 13.40
N GLY A 405 23.16 -8.88 12.68
CA GLY A 405 24.25 -8.03 12.21
C GLY A 405 24.86 -8.43 10.86
N ASP A 406 24.45 -9.55 10.26
CA ASP A 406 24.88 -9.91 8.89
C ASP A 406 24.52 -8.81 7.89
N ILE A 407 25.31 -8.70 6.83
CA ILE A 407 25.11 -7.71 5.76
C ILE A 407 24.80 -8.43 4.45
N ILE A 408 23.67 -8.09 3.84
CA ILE A 408 23.28 -8.51 2.50
C ILE A 408 23.68 -7.39 1.53
N SER A 409 24.78 -7.58 0.81
CA SER A 409 25.22 -6.64 -0.23
C SER A 409 24.59 -6.99 -1.58
N LEU A 410 23.99 -6.00 -2.22
CA LEU A 410 23.30 -6.07 -3.51
C LEU A 410 23.99 -5.11 -4.50
N PRO A 411 25.00 -5.57 -5.26
CA PRO A 411 25.67 -4.74 -6.24
C PRO A 411 24.71 -4.32 -7.36
N GLY A 412 24.47 -3.02 -7.49
CA GLY A 412 23.65 -2.43 -8.53
C GLY A 412 24.45 -1.92 -9.71
N THR A 413 23.77 -1.19 -10.59
CA THR A 413 24.40 -0.57 -11.76
C THR A 413 25.31 0.60 -11.37
N ASP A 414 24.79 1.48 -10.49
CA ASP A 414 25.46 2.73 -10.11
C ASP A 414 26.03 2.70 -8.68
N ALA A 415 25.44 1.90 -7.79
CA ALA A 415 25.89 1.75 -6.41
C ALA A 415 25.54 0.35 -5.86
N THR A 416 26.18 -0.04 -4.76
CA THR A 416 25.82 -1.24 -3.99
C THR A 416 24.84 -0.85 -2.90
N GLN A 417 23.71 -1.54 -2.81
CA GLN A 417 22.79 -1.40 -1.68
C GLN A 417 23.11 -2.48 -0.63
N GLU A 418 23.31 -2.07 0.63
CA GLU A 418 23.60 -2.99 1.72
C GLU A 418 22.48 -2.98 2.76
N TRP A 419 22.02 -4.17 3.13
CA TRP A 419 20.97 -4.35 4.14
C TRP A 419 21.53 -5.09 5.35
N ARG A 420 21.38 -4.50 6.53
CA ARG A 420 21.73 -5.16 7.79
C ARG A 420 20.59 -6.02 8.27
N VAL A 421 20.89 -7.27 8.58
CA VAL A 421 19.99 -8.24 9.19
C VAL A 421 19.87 -7.95 10.68
N LEU A 422 18.65 -7.88 11.18
CA LEU A 422 18.33 -7.81 12.60
C LEU A 422 17.48 -9.03 12.95
N ILE A 423 17.93 -9.86 13.88
CA ILE A 423 17.13 -10.93 14.46
C ILE A 423 16.27 -10.31 15.56
N THR A 424 14.96 -10.26 15.32
CA THR A 424 13.97 -9.56 16.14
C THR A 424 12.91 -10.53 16.66
N PRO A 425 13.25 -11.45 17.58
CA PRO A 425 12.29 -12.39 18.12
C PRO A 425 11.20 -11.66 18.92
N GLY A 426 10.03 -12.28 19.01
CA GLY A 426 8.92 -11.73 19.79
C GLY A 426 7.58 -12.12 19.18
N HIS A 427 7.33 -11.72 17.94
CA HIS A 427 6.20 -12.25 17.18
C HIS A 427 6.42 -13.73 16.83
N CYS A 428 7.56 -14.04 16.22
CA CYS A 428 8.00 -15.40 15.90
C CYS A 428 9.48 -15.59 16.30
N PRO A 429 9.91 -16.77 16.80
CA PRO A 429 11.33 -17.09 16.96
C PRO A 429 12.11 -16.90 15.66
N GLY A 430 13.31 -16.31 15.75
CA GLY A 430 14.16 -16.05 14.59
C GLY A 430 13.61 -15.07 13.57
N HIS A 431 12.56 -14.28 13.88
CA HIS A 431 12.03 -13.27 12.95
C HIS A 431 13.15 -12.30 12.52
N ILE A 432 13.19 -11.94 11.24
CA ILE A 432 14.18 -11.04 10.64
C ILE A 432 13.52 -9.71 10.27
N CYS A 433 14.17 -8.61 10.64
CA CYS A 433 14.03 -7.32 9.97
C CYS A 433 15.28 -7.00 9.15
N LEU A 434 15.13 -6.19 8.09
CA LEU A 434 16.25 -5.65 7.31
C LEU A 434 16.24 -4.14 7.39
N ILE A 435 17.41 -3.53 7.59
CA ILE A 435 17.53 -2.07 7.67
C ILE A 435 18.67 -1.53 6.80
N ASN A 436 18.41 -0.40 6.15
CA ASN A 436 19.39 0.47 5.52
C ASN A 436 18.91 1.94 5.55
N ASP A 437 19.59 2.83 4.83
CA ASP A 437 19.26 4.26 4.79
C ASP A 437 17.86 4.55 4.21
N SER A 438 17.34 3.68 3.34
CA SER A 438 15.98 3.80 2.79
C SER A 438 14.89 3.49 3.82
N GLY A 439 15.18 2.66 4.82
CA GLY A 439 14.27 2.34 5.90
C GLY A 439 14.37 0.92 6.42
N LEU A 440 13.32 0.48 7.11
CA LEU A 440 13.21 -0.80 7.79
C LEU A 440 12.17 -1.69 7.12
N VAL A 441 12.59 -2.82 6.55
CA VAL A 441 11.68 -3.94 6.25
C VAL A 441 11.37 -4.64 7.57
N ALA A 442 10.17 -4.37 8.10
CA ALA A 442 9.82 -4.72 9.47
C ALA A 442 9.23 -6.14 9.62
N GLY A 443 8.87 -6.79 8.52
CA GLY A 443 8.10 -8.03 8.58
C GLY A 443 6.81 -7.81 9.38
N ASP A 444 6.57 -8.70 10.33
CA ASP A 444 5.45 -8.68 11.26
C ASP A 444 5.81 -8.12 12.64
N MET A 445 6.83 -7.25 12.70
CA MET A 445 7.06 -6.45 13.91
C MET A 445 6.08 -5.28 14.01
N VAL A 446 5.66 -4.71 12.88
CA VAL A 446 4.72 -3.58 12.78
C VAL A 446 3.87 -3.77 11.53
N ALA A 447 2.57 -3.46 11.60
CA ALA A 447 1.66 -3.50 10.44
C ALA A 447 1.17 -2.10 10.05
N GLY A 448 0.99 -1.89 8.75
CA GLY A 448 0.36 -0.71 8.16
C GLY A 448 -1.17 -0.74 8.17
N ILE A 449 -1.76 -1.86 8.58
CA ILE A 449 -3.20 -2.02 8.79
C ILE A 449 -3.45 -2.98 9.95
N GLY A 450 -4.40 -2.65 10.83
CA GLY A 450 -4.65 -3.46 12.02
C GLY A 450 -3.48 -3.42 13.02
N THR A 451 -3.26 -4.53 13.73
CA THR A 451 -2.15 -4.67 14.67
C THR A 451 -1.61 -6.09 14.65
N ILE A 452 -0.35 -6.27 15.01
CA ILE A 452 0.34 -7.57 15.02
C ILE A 452 -0.17 -8.46 16.16
N LEU A 453 -0.48 -9.72 15.88
CA LEU A 453 -0.75 -10.70 16.93
C LEU A 453 0.59 -11.24 17.47
N ILE A 454 0.67 -11.47 18.79
CA ILE A 454 1.81 -12.23 19.36
C ILE A 454 1.28 -13.60 19.79
N PRO A 455 1.43 -14.66 18.96
CA PRO A 455 0.82 -15.95 19.21
C PRO A 455 1.36 -16.56 20.52
N PRO A 456 0.50 -16.97 21.48
CA PRO A 456 0.97 -17.55 22.75
C PRO A 456 1.83 -18.82 22.63
N GLU A 457 1.67 -19.57 21.54
CA GLU A 457 2.32 -20.87 21.33
C GLU A 457 3.80 -20.75 20.97
N GLU A 458 4.21 -19.65 20.33
CA GLU A 458 5.58 -19.45 19.86
C GLU A 458 6.16 -18.05 20.16
N GLY A 459 5.29 -17.06 20.33
CA GLY A 459 5.67 -15.67 20.56
C GLY A 459 6.04 -15.37 22.01
N ASN A 460 6.66 -14.21 22.17
CA ASN A 460 7.06 -13.66 23.44
C ASN A 460 6.86 -12.13 23.46
N MET A 461 5.89 -11.69 24.27
CA MET A 461 5.53 -10.28 24.39
C MET A 461 6.66 -9.40 24.94
N GLU A 462 7.45 -9.90 25.89
CA GLU A 462 8.57 -9.17 26.46
C GLU A 462 9.65 -8.92 25.40
N GLN A 463 10.08 -9.98 24.72
CA GLN A 463 11.02 -9.88 23.60
C GLN A 463 10.46 -8.97 22.50
N TYR A 464 9.18 -9.09 22.15
CA TYR A 464 8.55 -8.22 21.17
C TYR A 464 8.67 -6.73 21.55
N LEU A 465 8.37 -6.38 22.81
CA LEU A 465 8.51 -5.00 23.31
C LEU A 465 9.96 -4.53 23.30
N GLU A 466 10.92 -5.37 23.70
CA GLU A 466 12.35 -5.07 23.63
C GLU A 466 12.81 -4.81 22.19
N GLN A 467 12.38 -5.64 21.24
CA GLN A 467 12.71 -5.45 19.83
C GLN A 467 12.05 -4.21 19.24
N LEU A 468 10.82 -3.86 19.62
CA LEU A 468 10.21 -2.59 19.19
C LEU A 468 11.02 -1.38 19.66
N VAL A 469 11.55 -1.40 20.89
CA VAL A 469 12.42 -0.33 21.40
C VAL A 469 13.73 -0.30 20.61
N ARG A 470 14.38 -1.45 20.40
CA ARG A 470 15.60 -1.57 19.59
C ARG A 470 15.40 -1.01 18.18
N LEU A 471 14.29 -1.36 17.52
CA LEU A 471 13.97 -0.90 16.17
C LEU A 471 13.68 0.61 16.12
N ALA A 472 13.05 1.18 17.16
CA ALA A 472 12.84 2.62 17.26
C ALA A 472 14.16 3.38 17.39
N GLU A 473 15.12 2.85 18.15
CA GLU A 473 16.46 3.43 18.34
C GLU A 473 17.29 3.45 17.06
N MET A 474 16.96 2.61 16.07
CA MET A 474 17.62 2.64 14.76
C MET A 474 17.19 3.83 13.89
N GLN A 475 16.14 4.57 14.28
CA GLN A 475 15.66 5.77 13.59
C GLN A 475 15.47 5.60 12.06
N PRO A 476 14.74 4.56 11.61
CA PRO A 476 14.59 4.31 10.17
C PRO A 476 13.86 5.46 9.47
N HIS A 477 14.19 5.69 8.18
CA HIS A 477 13.56 6.73 7.37
C HIS A 477 12.08 6.44 7.04
N LEU A 478 11.78 5.18 6.71
CA LEU A 478 10.46 4.59 6.46
C LEU A 478 10.36 3.23 7.12
N ILE A 479 9.13 2.75 7.38
CA ILE A 479 8.88 1.35 7.74
C ILE A 479 8.08 0.69 6.61
N PHE A 480 8.60 -0.45 6.12
CA PHE A 480 8.02 -1.31 5.11
C PHE A 480 7.45 -2.57 5.80
N PRO A 481 6.16 -2.58 6.19
CA PRO A 481 5.55 -3.71 6.88
C PRO A 481 5.12 -4.80 5.90
N SER A 482 5.07 -6.07 6.33
CA SER A 482 4.55 -7.14 5.47
C SER A 482 3.05 -7.03 5.21
N HIS A 483 2.30 -6.25 6.01
CA HIS A 483 0.87 -6.05 5.79
C HIS A 483 0.48 -4.57 5.86
N GLY A 484 -0.37 -4.15 4.92
CA GLY A 484 -0.92 -2.79 4.86
C GLY A 484 0.02 -1.77 4.19
N VAL A 485 -0.19 -0.49 4.50
CA VAL A 485 0.54 0.62 3.86
C VAL A 485 1.92 0.84 4.49
N VAL A 486 2.85 1.39 3.71
CA VAL A 486 4.13 1.90 4.25
C VAL A 486 3.87 3.00 5.27
N LEU A 487 4.65 3.00 6.35
CA LEU A 487 4.48 3.92 7.47
C LEU A 487 5.56 5.00 7.40
N PRO A 488 5.18 6.26 7.12
CA PRO A 488 6.15 7.31 6.85
C PRO A 488 6.63 8.08 8.06
N LEU A 489 6.05 7.84 9.24
CA LEU A 489 6.45 8.50 10.48
C LEU A 489 6.92 7.45 11.50
N PRO A 490 8.12 6.85 11.34
CA PRO A 490 8.55 5.72 12.16
C PRO A 490 8.59 6.00 13.65
N GLU A 491 9.05 7.18 14.07
CA GLU A 491 9.06 7.59 15.48
C GLU A 491 7.63 7.57 16.08
N LYS A 492 6.67 8.20 15.40
CA LYS A 492 5.26 8.22 15.82
C LYS A 492 4.67 6.82 15.88
N THR A 493 4.97 5.99 14.88
CA THR A 493 4.54 4.59 14.79
C THR A 493 5.06 3.75 15.96
N PHE A 494 6.36 3.72 16.17
CA PHE A 494 6.97 2.92 17.24
C PHE A 494 6.52 3.39 18.61
N LYS A 495 6.48 4.71 18.84
CA LYS A 495 5.95 5.29 20.08
C LYS A 495 4.53 4.79 20.34
N HIS A 496 3.65 4.89 19.35
CA HIS A 496 2.27 4.40 19.47
C HIS A 496 2.21 2.90 19.79
N TYR A 497 2.95 2.07 19.05
CA TYR A 497 2.97 0.61 19.27
C TYR A 497 3.46 0.25 20.68
N ILE A 498 4.56 0.85 21.13
CA ILE A 498 5.15 0.60 22.45
C ILE A 498 4.20 1.04 23.55
N GLU A 499 3.65 2.26 23.48
CA GLU A 499 2.71 2.80 24.47
C GLU A 499 1.43 1.95 24.53
N HIS A 500 0.85 1.63 23.37
CA HIS A 500 -0.35 0.79 23.29
C HIS A 500 -0.12 -0.59 23.90
N ARG A 501 0.99 -1.25 23.58
CA ARG A 501 1.31 -2.60 24.07
C ARG A 501 1.64 -2.60 25.55
N ARG A 502 2.40 -1.62 26.05
CA ARG A 502 2.68 -1.46 27.48
C ARG A 502 1.40 -1.20 28.28
N LYS A 503 0.54 -0.29 27.80
CA LYS A 503 -0.77 -0.04 28.42
C LYS A 503 -1.57 -1.33 28.52
N ARG A 504 -1.66 -2.11 27.43
CA ARG A 504 -2.40 -3.37 27.44
C ARG A 504 -1.78 -4.41 28.37
N HIS A 505 -0.45 -4.52 28.38
CA HIS A 505 0.27 -5.42 29.27
C HIS A 505 0.02 -5.10 30.75
N GLN A 506 -0.05 -3.81 31.09
CA GLN A 506 -0.37 -3.33 32.44
C GLN A 506 -1.82 -3.62 32.82
N LEU A 507 -2.80 -3.35 31.94
CA LEU A 507 -4.22 -3.64 32.20
C LEU A 507 -4.47 -5.14 32.47
N VAL A 508 -3.75 -6.02 31.78
CA VAL A 508 -3.81 -7.48 32.03
C VAL A 508 -3.31 -7.82 33.43
N LEU A 509 -2.21 -7.20 33.88
CA LEU A 509 -1.69 -7.40 35.24
C LEU A 509 -2.67 -6.88 36.30
N GLU A 510 -3.21 -5.68 36.08
CA GLU A 510 -4.17 -5.03 36.98
C GLU A 510 -5.46 -5.85 37.16
N ALA A 511 -5.95 -6.49 36.09
CA ALA A 511 -7.10 -7.39 36.17
C ALA A 511 -6.87 -8.53 37.17
N VAL A 512 -5.69 -9.15 37.12
CA VAL A 512 -5.32 -10.27 38.01
C VAL A 512 -5.06 -9.79 39.43
N ILE A 513 -4.36 -8.66 39.62
CA ILE A 513 -4.18 -8.04 40.93
C ILE A 513 -5.53 -7.69 41.58
N SER A 514 -6.52 -7.30 40.78
CA SER A 514 -7.88 -6.99 41.25
C SER A 514 -8.73 -8.23 41.56
N GLY A 515 -8.16 -9.43 41.47
CA GLY A 515 -8.81 -10.70 41.81
C GLY A 515 -9.47 -11.43 40.64
N THR A 516 -9.29 -10.97 39.39
CA THR A 516 -9.82 -11.66 38.21
C THR A 516 -8.87 -12.78 37.79
N ILE A 517 -9.31 -14.04 37.89
CA ILE A 517 -8.43 -15.20 37.63
C ILE A 517 -8.72 -15.90 36.30
N GLU A 518 -9.89 -15.69 35.70
CA GLU A 518 -10.32 -16.36 34.47
C GLU A 518 -9.92 -15.55 33.22
N LEU A 519 -9.37 -16.24 32.21
CA LEU A 519 -8.78 -15.63 31.01
C LEU A 519 -9.78 -14.75 30.23
N SER A 520 -11.02 -15.19 30.06
CA SER A 520 -12.03 -14.42 29.34
C SER A 520 -12.44 -13.15 30.10
N GLU A 521 -12.52 -13.21 31.43
CA GLU A 521 -12.80 -12.04 32.27
C GLU A 521 -11.62 -11.04 32.28
N ILE A 522 -10.39 -11.53 32.39
CA ILE A 522 -9.17 -10.71 32.25
C ILE A 522 -9.14 -10.04 30.87
N SER A 523 -9.44 -10.80 29.81
CA SER A 523 -9.47 -10.27 28.45
C SER A 523 -10.54 -9.18 28.31
N ARG A 524 -11.74 -9.38 28.86
CA ARG A 524 -12.82 -8.38 28.84
C ARG A 524 -12.41 -7.11 29.59
N PHE A 525 -11.75 -7.25 30.74
CA PHE A 525 -11.21 -6.12 31.49
C PHE A 525 -10.15 -5.37 30.67
N ALA A 526 -9.16 -6.07 30.13
CA ALA A 526 -8.05 -5.44 29.41
C ALA A 526 -8.45 -4.82 28.06
N TYR A 527 -9.54 -5.30 27.44
CA TYR A 527 -10.03 -4.84 26.13
C TYR A 527 -11.29 -3.97 26.21
N PHE A 528 -11.63 -3.44 27.40
CA PHE A 528 -12.82 -2.59 27.57
C PHE A 528 -12.81 -1.33 26.68
N ASP A 529 -11.63 -0.80 26.37
CA ASP A 529 -11.42 0.38 25.53
C ASP A 529 -11.32 0.03 24.03
N SER A 530 -11.60 -1.22 23.65
CA SER A 530 -11.55 -1.71 22.27
C SER A 530 -12.73 -2.64 21.95
N PRO A 531 -13.99 -2.15 22.00
CA PRO A 531 -15.18 -2.99 21.88
C PRO A 531 -15.33 -3.68 20.51
N GLU A 532 -14.71 -3.12 19.47
CA GLU A 532 -14.71 -3.68 18.11
C GLU A 532 -13.64 -4.78 17.90
N ALA A 533 -12.79 -5.04 18.90
CA ALA A 533 -11.76 -6.07 18.79
C ALA A 533 -12.39 -7.46 18.76
N HIS A 534 -11.90 -8.32 17.86
CA HIS A 534 -12.40 -9.70 17.77
C HIS A 534 -12.17 -10.45 19.11
N PRO A 535 -13.22 -10.98 19.78
CA PRO A 535 -13.09 -11.55 21.12
C PRO A 535 -12.07 -12.69 21.22
N GLY A 536 -11.99 -13.54 20.20
CA GLY A 536 -11.00 -14.62 20.14
C GLY A 536 -9.56 -14.12 20.07
N LEU A 537 -9.30 -13.05 19.32
CA LEU A 537 -7.96 -12.47 19.19
C LEU A 537 -7.58 -11.72 20.47
N ALA A 538 -8.51 -10.98 21.05
CA ALA A 538 -8.33 -10.33 22.35
C ALA A 538 -7.94 -11.33 23.44
N ARG A 539 -8.62 -12.49 23.48
CA ARG A 539 -8.33 -13.57 24.45
C ARG A 539 -6.93 -14.15 24.27
N GLN A 540 -6.52 -14.41 23.03
CA GLN A 540 -5.18 -14.95 22.77
C GLN A 540 -4.08 -13.94 23.06
N GLN A 541 -4.29 -12.68 22.67
CA GLN A 541 -3.34 -11.62 22.96
C GLN A 541 -3.21 -11.41 24.48
N THR A 542 -4.32 -11.50 25.22
CA THR A 542 -4.33 -11.51 26.70
C THR A 542 -3.49 -12.66 27.26
N LEU A 543 -3.66 -13.88 26.73
CA LEU A 543 -2.86 -15.04 27.14
C LEU A 543 -1.35 -14.81 26.91
N SER A 544 -0.97 -14.20 25.79
CA SER A 544 0.42 -13.83 25.50
C SER A 544 1.00 -12.88 26.57
N HIS A 545 0.24 -11.87 26.99
CA HIS A 545 0.63 -10.98 28.09
C HIS A 545 0.74 -11.72 29.44
N LEU A 546 -0.20 -12.61 29.76
CA LEU A 546 -0.19 -13.39 31.01
C LEU A 546 1.02 -14.32 31.10
N LEU A 547 1.34 -15.03 30.00
CA LEU A 547 2.55 -15.86 29.91
C LEU A 547 3.83 -15.03 30.07
N SER A 548 3.84 -13.81 29.52
CA SER A 548 4.95 -12.87 29.74
C SER A 548 5.12 -12.52 31.22
N HIS A 549 4.04 -12.15 31.91
CA HIS A 549 4.07 -11.86 33.34
C HIS A 549 4.47 -13.08 34.19
N ALA A 550 4.11 -14.29 33.76
CA ALA A 550 4.56 -15.50 34.46
C ALA A 550 6.05 -15.78 34.27
N ARG A 551 6.60 -15.50 33.08
CA ARG A 551 8.04 -15.60 32.83
C ARG A 551 8.85 -14.62 33.69
N THR A 552 8.36 -13.38 33.84
CA THR A 552 9.00 -12.37 34.70
C THR A 552 8.73 -12.58 36.20
N GLY A 553 7.88 -13.55 36.55
CA GLY A 553 7.59 -13.93 37.93
C GLY A 553 6.53 -13.06 38.63
N ALA A 554 5.86 -12.16 37.92
CA ALA A 554 4.77 -11.34 38.47
C ALA A 554 3.47 -12.14 38.68
N LEU A 555 3.19 -13.09 37.79
CA LEU A 555 2.00 -13.92 37.83
C LEU A 555 2.35 -15.42 37.79
N GLU A 556 1.38 -16.27 38.09
CA GLU A 556 1.48 -17.71 37.87
C GLU A 556 0.13 -18.31 37.49
N GLN A 557 0.16 -19.37 36.69
CA GLN A 557 -1.03 -20.13 36.34
C GLN A 557 -1.18 -21.30 37.32
N ARG A 558 -2.32 -21.34 38.01
CA ARG A 558 -2.75 -22.44 38.89
C ARG A 558 -3.92 -23.18 38.24
N GLY A 559 -4.34 -24.30 38.82
CA GLY A 559 -5.40 -25.14 38.25
C GLY A 559 -6.76 -24.45 38.11
N ASP A 560 -7.01 -23.39 38.87
CA ASP A 560 -8.23 -22.60 38.88
C ASP A 560 -8.14 -21.27 38.10
N GLY A 561 -6.94 -20.86 37.66
CA GLY A 561 -6.77 -19.61 36.90
C GLY A 561 -5.40 -18.94 37.06
N TRP A 562 -5.35 -17.65 36.76
CA TRP A 562 -4.16 -16.81 36.88
C TRP A 562 -4.15 -16.07 38.21
N HIS A 563 -3.01 -16.08 38.89
CA HIS A 563 -2.84 -15.47 40.22
C HIS A 563 -1.58 -14.64 40.28
N THR A 564 -1.55 -13.65 41.18
CA THR A 564 -0.30 -12.99 41.58
C THR A 564 0.58 -13.97 42.36
N ARG A 565 1.88 -13.95 42.11
CA ARG A 565 2.83 -14.77 42.86
C ARG A 565 3.10 -14.22 44.26
#